data_AF-A0A0D0V012-F1
#
_entry.id   AF-A0A0D0V012-F1
#
_cell.length_a   1.000
_cell.length_b   1.000
_cell.length_c   1.000
_cell.angle_alpha   90.00
_cell.angle_beta   90.00
_cell.angle_gamma   90.00
#
_symmetry.space_group_name_H-M   'P 1'
#
loop_
_entity.id
_entity.type
_entity.pdbx_description
1 polymer ?
#
loop_
_entity_poly.entity_id
_entity_poly.type
_entity_poly.pdbx_seq_one_letter_code
_entity_poly.pdbx_strand_id
1 'polypeptide(L)'
;MAGVVLRMLKPFLMGLLLVTAYSSFVLDIIMIIKVRHYSHTYPPAVVALLVCSLLQALYILWLFVKSGRGFAFKASTFLGSLVFFACFSFACVVATTVLRHHRQYCNLELADNSDLCGVLRGTMGLGWMLFGLNLIWICIMPVLVAGQGTWSHYYGDLPYENNGDDVEKAPVH
;
A
#
# COMPACT_ATOMS: atom_id res chain seq x y z
N MET A 1 -15.15 -5.61 22.08
CA MET A 1 -15.54 -4.48 21.21
C MET A 1 -14.45 -4.12 20.18
N ALA A 2 -13.16 -3.98 20.54
CA ALA A 2 -12.11 -3.62 19.57
C ALA A 2 -11.94 -4.61 18.39
N GLY A 3 -12.05 -5.93 18.64
CA GLY A 3 -11.89 -6.96 17.60
C GLY A 3 -12.94 -6.92 16.48
N VAL A 4 -14.20 -6.58 16.80
CA VAL A 4 -15.29 -6.46 15.81
C VAL A 4 -15.10 -5.25 14.91
N VAL A 5 -14.68 -4.11 15.47
CA VAL A 5 -14.37 -2.90 14.71
C VAL A 5 -13.17 -3.13 13.78
N LEU A 6 -12.11 -3.78 14.28
CA LEU A 6 -10.93 -4.14 13.49
C LEU A 6 -11.28 -5.11 12.34
N ARG A 7 -12.22 -6.04 12.53
CA ARG A 7 -12.70 -6.94 11.45
C ARG A 7 -13.43 -6.21 10.35
N MET A 8 -14.26 -5.21 10.67
CA MET A 8 -14.95 -4.40 9.66
C MET A 8 -14.00 -3.43 8.97
N LEU A 9 -13.04 -2.86 9.71
CA LEU A 9 -12.08 -1.89 9.19
C LEU A 9 -11.00 -2.53 8.30
N LYS A 10 -10.61 -3.78 8.59
CA LYS A 10 -9.57 -4.53 7.86
C LYS A 10 -9.79 -4.63 6.34
N PRO A 11 -10.94 -5.14 5.83
CA PRO A 11 -11.17 -5.21 4.39
C PRO A 11 -11.28 -3.82 3.76
N PHE A 12 -11.85 -2.84 4.48
CA PHE A 12 -11.95 -1.46 4.01
C PHE A 12 -10.57 -0.82 3.82
N LEU A 13 -9.70 -0.86 4.84
CA LEU A 13 -8.35 -0.31 4.76
C LEU A 13 -7.47 -1.04 3.75
N MET A 14 -7.68 -2.35 3.56
CA MET A 14 -6.96 -3.11 2.54
C MET A 14 -7.45 -2.73 1.12
N GLY A 15 -8.75 -2.52 0.95
CA GLY A 15 -9.34 -2.00 -0.28
C GLY A 15 -8.85 -0.59 -0.59
N LEU A 16 -8.75 0.28 0.42
CA LEU A 16 -8.19 1.62 0.27
C LEU A 16 -6.72 1.55 -0.18
N LEU A 17 -5.91 0.68 0.44
CA LEU A 17 -4.52 0.46 0.04
C LEU A 17 -4.41 0.01 -1.42
N LEU A 18 -5.29 -0.89 -1.86
CA LEU A 18 -5.34 -1.35 -3.25
C LEU A 18 -5.71 -0.23 -4.22
N VAL A 19 -6.77 0.53 -3.92
CA VAL A 19 -7.23 1.65 -4.75
C VAL A 19 -6.13 2.71 -4.85
N THR A 20 -5.51 3.09 -3.73
CA THR A 20 -4.42 4.07 -3.73
C THR A 20 -3.21 3.55 -4.52
N ALA A 21 -2.83 2.27 -4.38
CA ALA A 21 -1.75 1.67 -5.16
C ALA A 21 -2.03 1.71 -6.66
N TYR A 22 -3.24 1.35 -7.07
CA TYR A 22 -3.66 1.38 -8.46
C TYR A 22 -3.73 2.82 -9.01
N SER A 23 -4.27 3.77 -8.24
CA SER A 23 -4.30 5.18 -8.63
C SER A 23 -2.89 5.77 -8.76
N SER A 24 -1.96 5.40 -7.88
CA SER A 24 -0.56 5.82 -7.97
C SER A 24 0.08 5.31 -9.25
N PHE A 25 -0.09 4.01 -9.54
CA PHE A 25 0.37 3.39 -10.79
C PHE A 25 -0.10 4.16 -12.03
N VAL A 26 -1.39 4.51 -12.10
CA VAL A 26 -1.94 5.27 -13.23
C VAL A 26 -1.37 6.68 -13.33
N LEU A 27 -1.27 7.41 -12.21
CA LEU A 27 -0.68 8.76 -12.21
C LEU A 27 0.79 8.74 -12.59
N ASP A 28 1.55 7.73 -12.16
CA ASP A 28 2.97 7.59 -12.52
C ASP A 28 3.15 7.39 -14.02
N ILE A 29 2.27 6.61 -14.68
CA ILE A 29 2.24 6.48 -16.15
C ILE A 29 1.98 7.83 -16.81
N ILE A 30 0.97 8.57 -16.35
CA ILE A 30 0.62 9.88 -16.89
C ILE A 30 1.81 10.84 -16.75
N MET A 31 2.47 10.84 -15.59
CA MET A 31 3.65 11.67 -15.35
C MET A 31 4.80 11.32 -16.31
N ILE A 32 5.10 10.03 -16.49
CA ILE A 32 6.15 9.57 -17.41
C ILE A 32 5.85 10.01 -18.85
N ILE A 33 4.61 9.84 -19.31
CA ILE A 33 4.19 10.23 -20.66
C ILE A 33 4.31 11.75 -20.83
N LYS A 34 3.81 12.53 -19.86
CA LYS A 34 3.89 14.00 -19.91
C LYS A 34 5.34 14.48 -19.91
N VAL A 35 6.21 13.93 -19.05
CA VAL A 35 7.64 14.28 -19.07
C VAL A 35 8.28 13.94 -20.41
N ARG A 36 7.95 12.78 -20.99
CA ARG A 36 8.44 12.35 -22.32
C ARG A 36 8.04 13.28 -23.46
N HIS A 37 6.95 14.03 -23.32
CA HIS A 37 6.53 15.03 -24.30
C HIS A 37 7.46 16.26 -24.31
N TYR A 38 8.10 16.58 -23.19
CA TYR A 38 8.95 17.78 -23.04
C TYR A 38 10.45 17.47 -22.85
N SER A 39 10.81 16.22 -22.55
CA SER A 39 12.18 15.77 -22.31
C SER A 39 12.37 14.34 -22.78
N HIS A 40 13.53 14.03 -23.36
CA HIS A 40 13.88 12.66 -23.74
C HIS A 40 14.30 11.78 -22.54
N THR A 41 14.37 12.34 -21.33
CA THR A 41 14.83 11.63 -20.12
C THR A 41 13.66 11.13 -19.29
N TYR A 42 13.70 9.85 -18.91
CA TYR A 42 12.70 9.28 -17.99
C TYR A 42 12.94 9.76 -16.56
N PRO A 43 11.90 10.11 -15.78
CA PRO A 43 12.03 10.41 -14.36
C PRO A 43 12.27 9.10 -13.57
N PRO A 44 13.50 8.79 -13.12
CA PRO A 44 13.82 7.47 -12.57
C PRO A 44 13.07 7.17 -11.27
N ALA A 45 12.86 8.18 -10.41
CA ALA A 45 12.12 8.01 -9.16
C ALA A 45 10.64 7.70 -9.39
N VAL A 46 10.02 8.30 -10.41
CA VAL A 46 8.62 8.04 -10.77
C VAL A 46 8.48 6.64 -11.38
N VAL A 47 9.45 6.21 -12.19
CA VAL A 47 9.49 4.83 -12.71
C VAL A 47 9.63 3.81 -11.57
N ALA A 48 10.48 4.09 -10.57
CA ALA A 48 10.60 3.23 -9.39
C ALA A 48 9.30 3.20 -8.56
N LEU A 49 8.64 4.34 -8.38
CA LEU A 49 7.34 4.43 -7.70
C LEU A 49 6.25 3.66 -8.45
N LEU A 50 6.25 3.70 -9.78
CA LEU A 50 5.36 2.91 -10.64
C LEU A 50 5.54 1.41 -10.40
N VAL A 51 6.78 0.93 -10.34
CA VAL A 51 7.06 -0.49 -10.10
C VAL A 51 6.62 -0.88 -8.68
N CYS A 52 6.90 -0.04 -7.69
CA CYS A 52 6.48 -0.26 -6.31
C CYS A 52 4.96 -0.36 -6.19
N SER A 53 4.24 0.60 -6.76
CA SER A 53 2.79 0.70 -6.67
C SER A 53 2.10 -0.46 -7.41
N LEU A 54 2.63 -0.89 -8.56
CA LEU A 54 2.20 -2.09 -9.26
C LEU A 54 2.41 -3.37 -8.43
N LEU A 55 3.61 -3.58 -7.90
CA LEU A 55 3.91 -4.78 -7.09
C LEU A 55 3.06 -4.82 -5.83
N GLN A 56 2.83 -3.67 -5.20
CA GLN A 56 1.97 -3.55 -4.03
C GLN A 56 0.50 -3.86 -4.37
N ALA A 57 -0.02 -3.32 -5.48
CA ALA A 57 -1.37 -3.62 -5.95
C ALA A 57 -1.54 -5.12 -6.27
N LEU A 58 -0.57 -5.73 -6.96
CA LEU A 58 -0.57 -7.16 -7.26
C LEU A 58 -0.50 -8.02 -5.98
N TYR A 59 0.31 -7.62 -5.01
CA TYR A 59 0.41 -8.32 -3.73
C TYR A 59 -0.92 -8.29 -2.97
N ILE A 60 -1.58 -7.13 -2.90
CA ILE A 60 -2.88 -6.99 -2.22
C ILE A 60 -3.98 -7.73 -2.98
N LEU A 61 -3.97 -7.68 -4.31
CA LEU A 61 -4.91 -8.44 -5.13
C LEU A 61 -4.73 -9.95 -4.91
N TRP A 62 -3.49 -10.43 -4.87
CA TRP A 62 -3.18 -11.83 -4.57
C TRP A 62 -3.65 -12.23 -3.17
N LEU A 63 -3.49 -11.34 -2.19
CA LEU A 63 -4.02 -11.49 -0.84
C LEU A 63 -5.54 -11.65 -0.86
N PHE A 64 -6.27 -10.84 -1.62
CA PHE A 64 -7.73 -10.98 -1.74
C PHE A 64 -8.14 -12.29 -2.42
N VAL A 65 -7.50 -12.65 -3.54
CA VAL A 65 -7.80 -13.89 -4.28
C VAL A 65 -7.56 -15.14 -3.42
N LYS A 66 -6.57 -15.11 -2.55
CA LYS A 66 -6.26 -16.22 -1.63
C LYS A 66 -6.93 -16.08 -0.26
N SER A 67 -7.82 -15.09 -0.09
CA SER A 67 -8.47 -14.77 1.19
C SER A 67 -7.48 -14.63 2.36
N GLY A 68 -6.25 -14.17 2.06
CA GLY A 68 -5.18 -14.01 3.03
C GLY A 68 -4.63 -15.30 3.63
N ARG A 69 -4.79 -16.46 2.94
CA ARG A 69 -4.32 -17.79 3.39
C ARG A 69 -3.16 -18.31 2.55
N GLY A 70 -2.17 -18.89 3.22
CA GLY A 70 -0.97 -19.48 2.62
C GLY A 70 0.33 -18.96 3.24
N PHE A 71 1.45 -19.64 2.97
CA PHE A 71 2.75 -19.30 3.58
C PHE A 71 3.18 -17.85 3.32
N ALA A 72 2.90 -17.33 2.13
CA ALA A 72 3.18 -15.94 1.74
C ALA A 72 2.35 -14.88 2.51
N PHE A 73 1.29 -15.32 3.21
CA PHE A 73 0.37 -14.45 3.95
C PHE A 73 0.38 -14.73 5.45
N LYS A 74 1.39 -15.43 5.97
CA LYS A 74 1.63 -15.46 7.42
C LYS A 74 1.79 -14.02 7.91
N ALA A 75 1.32 -13.72 9.11
CA ALA A 75 1.36 -12.37 9.67
C ALA A 75 2.78 -11.78 9.69
N SER A 76 3.81 -12.60 9.94
CA SER A 76 5.22 -12.20 9.84
C SER A 76 5.64 -11.84 8.42
N THR A 77 5.32 -12.68 7.43
CA THR A 77 5.62 -12.44 6.01
C THR A 77 4.88 -11.21 5.49
N PHE A 78 3.61 -11.06 5.87
CA PHE A 78 2.79 -9.91 5.52
C PHE A 78 3.37 -8.61 6.12
N LEU A 79 3.72 -8.60 7.40
CA LEU A 79 4.39 -7.45 8.02
C LEU A 79 5.72 -7.13 7.31
N GLY A 80 6.54 -8.14 7.02
CA GLY A 80 7.79 -7.97 6.29
C GLY A 80 7.59 -7.33 4.92
N SER A 81 6.56 -7.75 4.18
CA SER A 81 6.21 -7.15 2.90
C SER A 81 5.78 -5.68 3.05
N LEU A 82 4.99 -5.35 4.06
CA LEU A 82 4.56 -3.97 4.33
C LEU A 82 5.73 -3.06 4.69
N VAL A 83 6.67 -3.55 5.50
CA VAL A 83 7.89 -2.80 5.84
C VAL A 83 8.74 -2.56 4.60
N PHE A 84 8.90 -3.57 3.75
CA PHE A 84 9.59 -3.42 2.47
C PHE A 84 8.93 -2.35 1.59
N PHE A 85 7.60 -2.43 1.40
CA PHE A 85 6.86 -1.44 0.62
C PHE A 85 6.91 -0.05 1.26
N ALA A 86 6.85 0.07 2.59
CA ALA A 86 6.98 1.35 3.29
C ALA A 86 8.34 1.99 3.04
N CYS A 87 9.44 1.25 3.22
CA CYS A 87 10.79 1.77 2.99
C CYS A 87 11.02 2.14 1.52
N PHE A 88 10.58 1.28 0.60
CA PHE A 88 10.78 1.51 -0.84
C PHE A 88 9.96 2.70 -1.34
N SER A 89 8.67 2.77 -0.97
CA SER A 89 7.80 3.91 -1.32
C SER A 89 8.32 5.21 -0.70
N PHE A 90 8.78 5.21 0.56
CA PHE A 90 9.38 6.38 1.19
C PHE A 90 10.57 6.91 0.38
N ALA A 91 11.52 6.04 0.03
CA ALA A 91 12.69 6.43 -0.75
C ALA A 91 12.30 7.00 -2.13
N CYS A 92 11.36 6.36 -2.83
CA CYS A 92 10.88 6.82 -4.14
C CYS A 92 10.18 8.17 -4.05
N VAL A 93 9.35 8.38 -3.03
CA VAL A 93 8.59 9.62 -2.86
C VAL A 93 9.50 10.77 -2.45
N VAL A 94 10.45 10.54 -1.55
CA VAL A 94 11.48 11.54 -1.21
C VAL A 94 12.27 11.93 -2.46
N ALA A 95 12.75 10.96 -3.25
CA ALA A 95 13.44 11.26 -4.51
C ALA A 95 12.54 12.04 -5.49
N THR A 96 11.25 11.70 -5.56
CA THR A 96 10.28 12.41 -6.42
C THR A 96 10.02 13.84 -5.93
N THR A 97 10.01 14.08 -4.62
CA THR A 97 9.91 15.44 -4.07
C THR A 97 11.13 16.29 -4.41
N VAL A 98 12.33 15.70 -4.47
CA VAL A 98 13.54 16.39 -4.93
C VAL A 98 13.46 16.73 -6.42
N LEU A 99 12.89 15.84 -7.25
CA LEU A 99 12.66 16.10 -8.68
C LEU A 99 11.79 17.33 -8.95
N ARG A 100 10.91 17.71 -8.02
CA ARG A 100 10.11 18.96 -8.13
C ARG A 100 10.98 20.21 -8.27
N HIS A 101 12.18 20.20 -7.71
CA HIS A 101 13.10 21.34 -7.77
C HIS A 101 13.91 21.39 -9.06
N HIS A 102 13.85 20.35 -9.90
CA HIS A 102 14.46 20.32 -11.21
C HIS A 102 13.55 20.98 -12.26
N ARG A 103 14.09 21.95 -13.00
CA ARG A 103 13.38 22.65 -14.09
C ARG A 103 12.83 21.70 -15.16
N GLN A 104 13.36 20.49 -15.31
CA GLN A 104 12.90 19.51 -16.30
C GLN A 104 11.55 18.86 -15.94
N TYR A 105 11.13 18.87 -14.67
CA TYR A 105 9.95 18.14 -14.20
C TYR A 105 8.84 19.06 -13.67
N CYS A 106 9.12 20.36 -13.51
CA CYS A 106 8.14 21.41 -13.23
C CYS A 106 8.74 22.76 -13.67
N ASN A 107 8.55 23.15 -14.95
CA ASN A 107 9.13 24.38 -15.51
C ASN A 107 8.10 25.52 -15.56
N LEU A 108 8.14 26.44 -14.60
CA LEU A 108 7.23 27.59 -14.52
C LEU A 108 7.28 28.53 -15.73
N GLU A 109 8.25 28.38 -16.63
CA GLU A 109 8.41 29.18 -17.85
C GLU A 109 7.63 28.62 -19.07
N LEU A 110 7.04 27.42 -18.99
CA LEU A 110 6.21 26.83 -20.05
C LEU A 110 4.73 27.25 -19.89
N ALA A 111 4.07 27.65 -20.99
CA ALA A 111 2.67 28.11 -20.98
C ALA A 111 1.66 27.05 -20.48
N ASP A 112 1.95 25.76 -20.68
CA ASP A 112 1.11 24.61 -20.26
C ASP A 112 1.58 23.93 -18.95
N ASN A 113 2.41 24.61 -18.15
CA ASN A 113 3.09 23.98 -17.02
C ASN A 113 2.19 23.62 -15.82
N SER A 114 0.99 24.20 -15.71
CA SER A 114 0.03 23.86 -14.64
C SER A 114 -0.30 22.36 -14.63
N ASP A 115 -0.29 21.75 -15.81
CA ASP A 115 -0.69 20.39 -16.07
C ASP A 115 0.40 19.36 -15.74
N LEU A 116 1.68 19.75 -15.82
CA LEU A 116 2.83 18.90 -15.46
C LEU A 116 3.07 18.95 -13.95
N CYS A 117 3.13 20.16 -13.38
CA CYS A 117 3.33 20.33 -11.94
C CYS A 117 2.13 19.81 -11.13
N GLY A 118 0.91 19.90 -11.67
CA GLY A 118 -0.29 19.30 -11.08
C GLY A 118 -0.21 17.78 -11.00
N VAL A 119 0.19 17.13 -12.09
CA VAL A 119 0.40 15.67 -12.12
C VAL A 119 1.53 15.26 -11.19
N LEU A 120 2.65 15.99 -11.16
CA LEU A 120 3.74 15.72 -10.22
C LEU A 120 3.28 15.84 -8.75
N ARG A 121 2.44 16.84 -8.42
CA ARG A 121 1.82 16.95 -7.09
C ARG A 121 0.90 15.78 -6.78
N GLY A 122 0.12 15.32 -7.75
CA GLY A 122 -0.71 14.12 -7.64
C GLY A 122 0.14 12.87 -7.36
N THR A 123 1.21 12.65 -8.14
CA THR A 123 2.17 11.56 -7.95
C THR A 123 2.81 11.60 -6.56
N MET A 124 3.30 12.76 -6.11
CA MET A 124 3.85 12.91 -4.75
C MET A 124 2.80 12.63 -3.69
N GLY A 125 1.58 13.15 -3.85
CA GLY A 125 0.48 13.00 -2.90
C GLY A 125 0.05 11.54 -2.74
N LEU A 126 -0.15 10.82 -3.85
CA LEU A 126 -0.48 9.39 -3.81
C LEU A 126 0.67 8.54 -3.29
N GLY A 127 1.91 8.89 -3.61
CA GLY A 127 3.08 8.23 -3.04
C GLY A 127 3.17 8.38 -1.52
N TRP A 128 2.97 9.60 -0.98
CA TRP A 128 2.89 9.82 0.47
C TRP A 128 1.71 9.10 1.11
N MET A 129 0.56 9.04 0.41
CA MET A 129 -0.60 8.30 0.88
C MET A 129 -0.32 6.78 0.94
N LEU A 130 0.34 6.21 -0.06
CA LEU A 130 0.80 4.82 -0.07
C LEU A 130 1.71 4.50 1.12
N PHE A 131 2.71 5.36 1.35
CA PHE A 131 3.59 5.24 2.51
C PHE A 131 2.79 5.32 3.83
N GLY A 132 1.90 6.30 3.97
CA GLY A 132 1.08 6.48 5.16
C GLY A 132 0.16 5.30 5.44
N LEU A 133 -0.47 4.73 4.41
CA LEU A 133 -1.31 3.54 4.56
C LEU A 133 -0.50 2.30 4.93
N ASN A 134 0.72 2.14 4.39
CA ASN A 134 1.64 1.08 4.84
C ASN A 134 2.01 1.25 6.32
N LEU A 135 2.31 2.47 6.78
CA LEU A 135 2.57 2.75 8.20
C LEU A 135 1.38 2.43 9.10
N ILE A 136 0.17 2.83 8.69
CA ILE A 136 -1.06 2.50 9.42
C ILE A 136 -1.17 0.98 9.58
N TRP A 137 -0.94 0.21 8.52
CA TRP A 137 -0.95 -1.24 8.58
C TRP A 137 0.15 -1.83 9.47
N ILE A 138 1.36 -1.28 9.43
CA ILE A 138 2.47 -1.68 10.31
C ILE A 138 2.09 -1.47 11.79
N CYS A 139 1.36 -0.40 12.12
CA CYS A 139 0.87 -0.16 13.48
C CYS A 139 -0.31 -1.07 13.86
N ILE A 140 -1.22 -1.38 12.93
CA ILE A 140 -2.40 -2.22 13.19
C ILE A 140 -2.02 -3.69 13.35
N MET A 141 -1.03 -4.19 12.61
CA MET A 141 -0.65 -5.61 12.60
C MET A 141 -0.28 -6.17 13.98
N PRO A 142 0.58 -5.52 14.80
CA PRO A 142 0.84 -5.95 16.16
C PRO A 142 -0.42 -6.00 17.04
N VAL A 143 -1.36 -5.07 16.87
CA VAL A 143 -2.63 -5.05 17.60
C VAL A 143 -3.50 -6.25 17.21
N LEU A 144 -3.56 -6.57 15.92
CA LEU A 144 -4.29 -7.74 15.41
C LEU A 144 -3.69 -9.07 15.91
N VAL A 145 -2.36 -9.14 16.04
CA VAL A 145 -1.67 -10.32 16.56
C VAL A 145 -1.82 -10.42 18.09
N ALA A 146 -1.59 -9.34 18.83
CA ALA A 146 -1.65 -9.32 20.29
C ALA A 146 -3.06 -9.57 20.85
N GLY A 147 -4.11 -9.24 20.09
CA GLY A 147 -5.49 -9.43 20.50
C GLY A 147 -5.82 -10.89 20.81
N GLN A 148 -5.57 -11.80 19.86
CA GLN A 148 -5.96 -13.22 19.95
C GLN A 148 -5.17 -14.14 18.99
N GLY A 149 -4.06 -13.70 18.40
CA GLY A 149 -3.32 -14.44 17.35
C GLY A 149 -1.83 -14.65 17.62
N THR A 150 -1.13 -15.23 16.65
CA THR A 150 0.31 -15.49 16.64
C THR A 150 0.88 -15.05 15.30
N TRP A 151 2.17 -14.70 15.26
CA TRP A 151 2.84 -14.29 14.01
C TRP A 151 2.89 -15.39 12.95
N SER A 152 2.65 -16.65 13.35
CA SER A 152 2.52 -17.81 12.48
C SER A 152 1.14 -17.97 11.84
N HIS A 153 0.09 -17.36 12.38
CA HIS A 153 -1.24 -17.40 11.77
C HIS A 153 -1.28 -16.62 10.46
N TYR A 154 -2.19 -17.04 9.58
CA TYR A 154 -2.42 -16.35 8.33
C TYR A 154 -3.12 -15.02 8.58
N TYR A 155 -2.74 -14.00 7.81
CA TYR A 155 -3.33 -12.67 7.89
C TYR A 155 -4.85 -12.73 7.74
N GLY A 156 -5.37 -13.57 6.84
CA GLY A 156 -6.81 -13.75 6.62
C GLY A 156 -7.60 -14.06 7.89
N ASP A 157 -7.03 -14.89 8.77
CA ASP A 157 -7.69 -15.41 9.96
C ASP A 157 -7.56 -14.48 11.19
N LEU A 158 -6.83 -13.36 11.09
CA LEU A 158 -6.69 -12.36 12.17
C LEU A 158 -7.84 -11.31 12.17
N PRO A 159 -8.35 -10.89 13.35
CA PRO A 159 -8.08 -11.43 14.68
C PRO A 159 -8.75 -12.80 14.85
N TYR A 160 -7.98 -13.76 15.36
CA TYR A 160 -8.36 -15.17 15.49
C TYR A 160 -9.35 -15.33 16.65
N GLU A 161 -10.54 -15.85 16.40
CA GLU A 161 -11.46 -16.25 17.48
C GLU A 161 -11.27 -17.73 17.77
N ASN A 162 -10.97 -18.05 19.02
CA ASN A 162 -11.03 -19.43 19.49
C ASN A 162 -12.52 -19.78 19.61
N ASN A 163 -13.11 -20.42 18.60
CA ASN A 163 -14.48 -20.97 18.67
C ASN A 163 -14.55 -22.22 19.60
N GLY A 164 -13.67 -22.33 20.59
CA GLY A 164 -13.40 -23.56 21.34
C GLY A 164 -14.04 -23.65 22.71
N ASP A 165 -14.38 -22.54 23.37
CA ASP A 165 -14.83 -22.60 24.78
C ASP A 165 -16.36 -22.66 24.95
N ASP A 166 -17.15 -22.45 23.89
CA ASP A 166 -18.62 -22.42 23.96
C ASP A 166 -19.33 -23.57 23.20
N VAL A 167 -18.60 -24.47 22.54
CA VAL A 167 -19.19 -25.60 21.76
C VAL A 167 -18.99 -26.96 22.45
N GLU A 168 -18.20 -27.04 23.52
CA GLU A 168 -17.98 -28.28 24.28
C GLU A 168 -18.96 -28.42 25.46
N LYS A 169 -20.27 -28.43 25.19
CA LYS A 169 -21.26 -29.07 26.07
C LYS A 169 -22.60 -29.37 25.39
N ALA A 170 -22.57 -30.08 24.25
CA ALA A 170 -23.70 -30.91 23.88
C ALA A 170 -23.46 -32.32 24.49
N PRO A 171 -24.12 -32.69 25.61
CA PRO A 171 -23.95 -34.01 26.18
C PRO A 171 -24.44 -35.06 25.18
N VAL A 172 -23.55 -36.00 24.85
CA VAL A 172 -23.90 -37.20 24.10
C VAL A 172 -24.66 -38.12 25.05
N HIS A 173 -25.98 -38.17 24.94
CA HIS A 173 -26.82 -39.31 25.35
C HIS A 173 -28.09 -39.36 24.50
#